data_AF-A0A7K4GSN7-F1
#
_entry.id   AF-A0A7K4GSN7-F1
#
_cell.length_a   1.000
_cell.length_b   1.000
_cell.length_c   1.000
_cell.angle_alpha   90.00
_cell.angle_beta   90.00
_cell.angle_gamma   90.00
#
_symmetry.space_group_name_H-M   'P 1'
#
loop_
_entity.id
_entity.type
_entity.pdbx_description
1 polymer ?
#
loop_
_entity_poly.entity_id
_entity_poly.type
_entity_poly.pdbx_seq_one_letter_code
_entity_poly.pdbx_strand_id
1 'polypeptide(L)'
;MEFAIMFQVLEGGVSEPIKWSKDNLTPDNNIIILDEGSSSLFLWYGANQGLVSRRTALRQAESLKGHGFSVGKSIVGRDIRDLKEIDQRKIGRVLETDELNDELQTLLNKKFKPLDDYTVTFELEAEIPSAVKLVPKSQPERKIAPEPVPEPISKPEPIKKVAIPQPKMIHASEYDTVVETPKVAETIEKPIEKSAPVSVQKQTSFPESELALDIQAKIGFVIIGVLDHYDDIWISKKENGGYSVEHMDGKVCEFSISEGMIKFTSDSFSGISTNVKTEIQKKFVELSKFL
;
A
#
# COMPACT_ATOMS: atom_id res chain seq x y z
N MET A 1 -22.77 -21.26 -5.92
CA MET A 1 -22.65 -20.83 -4.51
C MET A 1 -21.54 -19.81 -4.50
N GLU A 2 -21.78 -18.67 -3.89
CA GLU A 2 -20.79 -17.59 -3.80
C GLU A 2 -20.05 -17.75 -2.48
N PHE A 3 -18.72 -17.86 -2.54
CA PHE A 3 -17.86 -18.00 -1.37
C PHE A 3 -17.09 -16.72 -1.14
N ALA A 4 -16.88 -16.37 0.13
CA ALA A 4 -15.98 -15.32 0.50
C ALA A 4 -15.11 -15.71 1.70
N ILE A 5 -13.90 -15.17 1.71
CA ILE A 5 -12.88 -15.42 2.75
C ILE A 5 -12.23 -14.09 3.10
N MET A 6 -11.94 -13.89 4.38
CA MET A 6 -11.25 -12.70 4.88
C MET A 6 -9.90 -13.10 5.43
N PHE A 7 -8.88 -12.29 5.18
CA PHE A 7 -7.51 -12.52 5.64
C PHE A 7 -6.96 -11.28 6.34
N GLN A 8 -6.20 -11.49 7.40
CA GLN A 8 -5.36 -10.46 8.00
C GLN A 8 -3.94 -10.61 7.48
N VAL A 9 -3.33 -9.51 7.06
CA VAL A 9 -1.91 -9.48 6.72
C VAL A 9 -1.14 -9.12 7.98
N LEU A 10 -0.32 -10.06 8.45
CA LEU A 10 0.52 -9.90 9.62
C LEU A 10 1.87 -9.26 9.26
N GLU A 11 2.54 -8.76 10.29
CA GLU A 11 3.92 -8.29 10.19
C GLU A 11 4.83 -9.46 9.76
N GLY A 12 5.71 -9.21 8.79
CA GLY A 12 6.48 -10.28 8.12
C GLY A 12 5.85 -10.82 6.83
N GLY A 13 4.66 -10.33 6.45
CA GLY A 13 4.07 -10.61 5.15
C GLY A 13 3.40 -11.97 5.02
N VAL A 14 3.01 -12.57 6.14
CA VAL A 14 2.14 -13.74 6.17
C VAL A 14 0.68 -13.28 6.13
N SER A 15 -0.14 -13.93 5.32
CA SER A 15 -1.60 -13.72 5.31
C SER A 15 -2.29 -14.91 5.99
N GLU A 16 -3.10 -14.63 7.01
CA GLU A 16 -3.85 -15.66 7.75
C GLU A 16 -5.35 -15.45 7.57
N PRO A 17 -6.12 -16.53 7.31
CA PRO A 17 -7.57 -16.43 7.24
C PRO A 17 -8.13 -16.07 8.61
N ILE A 18 -9.06 -15.12 8.64
CA ILE A 18 -9.73 -14.66 9.85
C ILE A 18 -11.23 -14.86 9.73
N LYS A 19 -11.88 -14.91 10.89
CA LYS A 19 -13.34 -15.05 10.95
C LYS A 19 -13.99 -13.86 10.27
N TRP A 20 -14.96 -14.13 9.40
CA TRP A 20 -15.73 -13.09 8.72
C TRP A 20 -16.43 -12.16 9.71
N SER A 21 -15.97 -10.92 9.80
CA SER A 21 -16.62 -9.86 10.57
C SER A 21 -16.21 -8.49 10.04
N LYS A 22 -17.17 -7.56 10.03
CA LYS A 22 -16.91 -6.15 9.74
C LYS A 22 -16.01 -5.49 10.79
N ASP A 23 -16.02 -6.01 12.02
CA ASP A 23 -15.24 -5.45 13.13
C ASP A 23 -13.73 -5.61 12.94
N ASN A 24 -13.29 -6.47 12.01
CA ASN A 24 -11.88 -6.67 11.70
C ASN A 24 -11.26 -5.51 10.90
N LEU A 25 -12.08 -4.63 10.31
CA LEU A 25 -11.63 -3.44 9.57
C LEU A 25 -11.17 -2.33 10.54
N THR A 26 -10.11 -2.59 11.29
CA THR A 26 -9.56 -1.70 12.32
C THR A 26 -8.38 -0.90 11.79
N PRO A 27 -8.22 0.40 12.16
CA PRO A 27 -7.18 1.27 11.61
C PRO A 27 -5.74 0.73 11.64
N ASP A 28 -5.49 -0.23 12.53
CA ASP A 28 -4.19 -0.84 12.78
C ASP A 28 -3.95 -2.12 11.98
N ASN A 29 -4.85 -2.55 11.10
CA ASN A 29 -4.70 -3.79 10.34
C ASN A 29 -4.75 -3.53 8.82
N ASN A 30 -4.22 -4.48 8.04
CA ASN A 30 -4.53 -4.58 6.61
C ASN A 30 -5.31 -5.87 6.40
N ILE A 31 -6.44 -5.76 5.72
CA ILE A 31 -7.37 -6.88 5.55
C ILE A 31 -7.56 -7.13 4.05
N ILE A 32 -7.48 -8.39 3.65
CA ILE A 32 -7.78 -8.83 2.30
C ILE A 32 -9.11 -9.57 2.34
N ILE A 33 -10.03 -9.22 1.45
CA ILE A 33 -11.33 -9.85 1.34
C ILE A 33 -11.44 -10.40 -0.07
N LEU A 34 -11.56 -11.71 -0.14
CA LEU A 34 -11.73 -12.44 -1.37
C LEU A 34 -13.22 -12.73 -1.53
N ASP A 35 -13.81 -12.28 -2.64
CA ASP A 35 -15.18 -12.60 -3.01
C ASP A 35 -15.22 -13.27 -4.38
N GLU A 36 -15.61 -14.54 -4.39
CA GLU A 36 -15.74 -15.31 -5.62
C GLU A 36 -16.97 -14.88 -6.43
N GLY A 37 -18.04 -14.42 -5.75
CA GLY A 37 -19.29 -14.02 -6.42
C GLY A 37 -19.10 -12.84 -7.37
N SER A 38 -18.42 -11.79 -6.91
CA SER A 38 -18.03 -10.64 -7.75
C SER A 38 -16.72 -10.83 -8.51
N SER A 39 -16.03 -11.98 -8.35
CA SER A 39 -14.70 -12.21 -8.90
C SER A 39 -13.72 -11.06 -8.63
N SER A 40 -13.83 -10.48 -7.43
CA SER A 40 -13.09 -9.31 -6.99
C SER A 40 -12.38 -9.60 -5.68
N LEU A 41 -11.17 -9.05 -5.53
CA LEU A 41 -10.43 -9.05 -4.28
C LEU A 41 -10.33 -7.61 -3.78
N PHE A 42 -10.82 -7.38 -2.58
CA PHE A 42 -10.76 -6.08 -1.92
C PHE A 42 -9.57 -6.08 -0.96
N LEU A 43 -8.71 -5.07 -1.10
CA LEU A 43 -7.60 -4.83 -0.20
C LEU A 43 -7.87 -3.57 0.60
N TRP A 44 -8.05 -3.75 1.90
CA TRP A 44 -8.33 -2.68 2.83
C TRP A 44 -7.07 -2.30 3.60
N TYR A 45 -6.69 -1.02 3.52
CA TYR A 45 -5.56 -0.47 4.27
C TYR A 45 -6.04 0.32 5.48
N GLY A 46 -5.58 -0.10 6.66
CA GLY A 46 -5.78 0.64 7.90
C GLY A 46 -5.14 2.03 7.86
N ALA A 47 -5.80 2.99 8.52
CA ALA A 47 -5.32 4.36 8.58
C ALA A 47 -4.00 4.52 9.34
N ASN A 48 -3.60 3.59 10.20
CA ASN A 48 -2.34 3.66 10.96
C ASN A 48 -1.22 2.82 10.34
N GLN A 49 -1.49 2.14 9.22
CA GLN A 49 -0.53 1.28 8.57
C GLN A 49 0.53 2.08 7.78
N GLY A 50 1.80 1.69 7.97
CA GLY A 50 2.95 2.28 7.29
C GLY A 50 3.07 1.83 5.82
N LEU A 51 3.92 2.51 5.06
CA LEU A 51 4.11 2.25 3.62
C LEU A 51 4.56 0.80 3.33
N VAL A 52 5.49 0.27 4.15
CA VAL A 52 6.03 -1.08 4.01
C VAL A 52 4.93 -2.13 4.22
N SER A 53 4.14 -1.98 5.28
CA SER A 53 3.03 -2.89 5.58
C SER A 53 1.98 -2.89 4.46
N ARG A 54 1.63 -1.71 3.92
CA ARG A 54 0.71 -1.57 2.79
C ARG A 54 1.24 -2.26 1.53
N ARG A 55 2.52 -2.06 1.17
CA ARG A 55 3.14 -2.75 0.03
C ARG A 55 3.19 -4.27 0.21
N THR A 56 3.42 -4.72 1.44
CA THR A 56 3.43 -6.15 1.77
C THR A 56 2.04 -6.74 1.61
N ALA A 57 1.00 -6.05 2.11
CA ALA A 57 -0.39 -6.45 1.92
C ALA A 57 -0.80 -6.48 0.44
N LEU A 58 -0.34 -5.51 -0.37
CA LEU A 58 -0.56 -5.50 -1.81
C LEU A 58 0.03 -6.73 -2.50
N ARG A 59 1.27 -7.10 -2.18
CA ARG A 59 1.91 -8.30 -2.72
C ARG A 59 1.15 -9.58 -2.35
N GLN A 60 0.68 -9.66 -1.10
CA GLN A 60 -0.13 -10.80 -0.65
C GLN A 60 -1.46 -10.85 -1.39
N ALA A 61 -2.12 -9.70 -1.59
CA ALA A 61 -3.34 -9.59 -2.37
C ALA A 61 -3.14 -10.02 -3.83
N GLU A 62 -2.06 -9.60 -4.48
CA GLU A 62 -1.70 -10.02 -5.85
C GLU A 62 -1.42 -11.52 -5.94
N SER A 63 -0.73 -12.08 -4.94
CA SER A 63 -0.47 -13.51 -4.85
C SER A 63 -1.78 -14.31 -4.75
N LEU A 64 -2.67 -13.89 -3.85
CA LEU A 64 -4.00 -14.49 -3.66
C LEU A 64 -4.89 -14.33 -4.90
N LYS A 65 -4.81 -13.19 -5.59
CA LYS A 65 -5.54 -12.94 -6.84
C LYS A 65 -5.21 -13.99 -7.92
N GLY A 66 -3.93 -14.36 -8.05
CA GLY A 66 -3.49 -15.35 -9.03
C GLY A 66 -3.74 -16.79 -8.59
N HIS A 67 -3.31 -17.13 -7.38
CA HIS A 67 -3.26 -18.52 -6.91
C HIS A 67 -4.53 -18.98 -6.19
N GLY A 68 -5.35 -18.04 -5.70
CA GLY A 68 -6.46 -18.32 -4.80
C GLY A 68 -5.99 -18.82 -3.43
N PHE A 69 -6.94 -19.32 -2.65
CA PHE A 69 -6.70 -19.91 -1.33
C PHE A 69 -7.25 -21.34 -1.28
N SER A 70 -6.46 -22.26 -0.72
CA SER A 70 -6.86 -23.67 -0.63
C SER A 70 -7.71 -23.92 0.62
N VAL A 71 -8.96 -24.33 0.43
CA VAL A 71 -9.88 -24.75 1.49
C VAL A 71 -10.15 -26.25 1.34
N GLY A 72 -9.51 -27.05 2.18
CA GLY A 72 -9.58 -28.51 2.13
C GLY A 72 -8.99 -29.07 0.82
N LYS A 73 -9.86 -29.53 -0.09
CA LYS A 73 -9.46 -30.07 -1.41
C LYS A 73 -9.78 -29.11 -2.58
N SER A 74 -10.40 -27.98 -2.28
CA SER A 74 -10.85 -27.00 -3.26
C SER A 74 -10.02 -25.73 -3.16
N ILE A 75 -9.90 -24.99 -4.27
CA ILE A 75 -9.25 -23.67 -4.31
C ILE A 75 -10.34 -22.63 -4.54
N VAL A 76 -10.41 -21.64 -3.65
CA VAL A 76 -11.37 -20.54 -3.71
C VAL A 76 -10.65 -19.30 -4.24
N GLY A 77 -11.28 -18.59 -5.17
CA GLY A 77 -10.78 -17.29 -5.66
C GLY A 77 -9.53 -17.34 -6.53
N ARG A 78 -9.34 -18.42 -7.29
CA ARG A 78 -8.30 -18.49 -8.32
C ARG A 78 -8.70 -17.62 -9.53
N ASP A 79 -7.70 -17.01 -10.17
CA ASP A 79 -7.87 -16.22 -11.40
C ASP A 79 -8.85 -15.03 -11.24
N ILE A 80 -8.83 -14.39 -10.07
CA ILE A 80 -9.60 -13.17 -9.82
C ILE A 80 -9.10 -12.05 -10.74
N ARG A 81 -10.03 -11.31 -11.34
CA ARG A 81 -9.71 -10.30 -12.37
C ARG A 81 -9.39 -8.95 -11.74
N ASP A 82 -10.18 -8.59 -10.74
CA ASP A 82 -10.20 -7.24 -10.19
C ASP A 82 -9.60 -7.20 -8.79
N LEU A 83 -8.66 -6.27 -8.60
CA LEU A 83 -8.09 -5.92 -7.31
C LEU A 83 -8.53 -4.50 -6.98
N LYS A 84 -9.30 -4.36 -5.91
CA LYS A 84 -9.90 -3.09 -5.47
C LYS A 84 -9.21 -2.62 -4.20
N GLU A 85 -8.40 -1.59 -4.31
CA GLU A 85 -7.65 -1.02 -3.19
C GLU A 85 -8.45 0.08 -2.48
N ILE A 86 -8.63 -0.06 -1.17
CA ILE A 86 -9.38 0.87 -0.32
C ILE A 86 -8.46 1.37 0.78
N ASP A 87 -8.07 2.64 0.71
CA ASP A 87 -7.30 3.31 1.76
C ASP A 87 -8.21 4.07 2.70
N GLN A 88 -8.28 3.65 3.97
CA GLN A 88 -9.13 4.29 4.97
C GLN A 88 -8.86 5.81 5.11
N ARG A 89 -7.63 6.28 4.84
CA ARG A 89 -7.29 7.72 4.90
C ARG A 89 -7.93 8.55 3.79
N LYS A 90 -8.31 7.91 2.69
CA LYS A 90 -8.87 8.56 1.51
C LYS A 90 -10.40 8.52 1.49
N ILE A 91 -11.01 7.71 2.35
CA ILE A 91 -12.47 7.66 2.53
C ILE A 91 -12.97 9.05 2.97
N GLY A 92 -13.96 9.60 2.28
CA GLY A 92 -14.52 10.93 2.43
C GLY A 92 -13.71 12.05 1.77
N ARG A 93 -12.61 11.72 1.08
CA ARG A 93 -11.78 12.70 0.33
C ARG A 93 -11.76 12.40 -1.17
N VAL A 94 -11.73 11.12 -1.53
CA VAL A 94 -11.63 10.66 -2.92
C VAL A 94 -12.86 9.84 -3.25
N LEU A 95 -13.64 10.31 -4.23
CA LEU A 95 -14.91 9.68 -4.63
C LEU A 95 -14.74 8.21 -5.05
N GLU A 96 -13.67 7.88 -5.77
CA GLU A 96 -13.40 6.49 -6.20
C GLU A 96 -13.22 5.54 -5.01
N THR A 97 -12.52 5.98 -3.95
CA THR A 97 -12.34 5.15 -2.76
C THR A 97 -13.65 5.01 -1.97
N ASP A 98 -14.51 6.03 -2.01
CA ASP A 98 -15.81 5.99 -1.37
C ASP A 98 -16.74 4.98 -2.04
N GLU A 99 -16.79 4.97 -3.37
CA GLU A 99 -17.57 3.99 -4.15
C GLU A 99 -17.11 2.54 -3.88
N LEU A 100 -15.79 2.30 -3.86
CA LEU A 100 -15.23 0.98 -3.54
C LEU A 100 -15.52 0.56 -2.09
N ASN A 101 -15.47 1.51 -1.16
CA ASN A 101 -15.82 1.25 0.23
C ASN A 101 -17.31 0.94 0.38
N ASP A 102 -18.20 1.66 -0.29
CA ASP A 102 -19.64 1.41 -0.27
C ASP A 102 -19.99 0.02 -0.83
N GLU A 103 -19.31 -0.40 -1.91
CA GLU A 103 -19.40 -1.75 -2.44
C GLU A 103 -18.97 -2.79 -1.40
N LEU A 104 -17.83 -2.57 -0.75
CA LEU A 104 -17.33 -3.46 0.30
C LEU A 104 -18.28 -3.53 1.50
N GLN A 105 -18.84 -2.40 1.94
CA GLN A 105 -19.81 -2.36 3.03
C GLN A 105 -21.08 -3.13 2.67
N THR A 106 -21.55 -3.00 1.42
CA THR A 106 -22.71 -3.76 0.92
C THR A 106 -22.44 -5.25 1.00
N LEU A 107 -21.24 -5.68 0.59
CA LEU A 107 -20.81 -7.07 0.64
C LEU A 107 -20.74 -7.61 2.07
N LEU A 108 -20.17 -6.85 3.01
CA LEU A 108 -20.07 -7.24 4.42
C LEU A 108 -21.42 -7.30 5.13
N ASN A 109 -22.41 -6.52 4.67
CA ASN A 109 -23.76 -6.50 5.23
C ASN A 109 -24.68 -7.58 4.63
N LYS A 110 -24.26 -8.31 3.59
CA LYS A 110 -25.04 -9.42 3.03
C LYS A 110 -25.26 -10.50 4.10
N LYS A 111 -26.43 -11.14 4.08
CA LYS A 111 -26.68 -12.32 4.91
C LYS A 111 -25.76 -13.44 4.46
N PHE A 112 -24.97 -13.97 5.38
CA PHE A 112 -24.03 -15.04 5.11
C PHE A 112 -24.27 -16.24 6.05
N LYS A 113 -23.95 -17.43 5.54
CA LYS A 113 -23.90 -18.67 6.29
C LYS A 113 -22.45 -19.12 6.41
N PRO A 114 -21.93 -19.33 7.63
CA PRO A 114 -20.60 -19.92 7.81
C PRO A 114 -20.64 -21.36 7.30
N LEU A 115 -19.73 -21.69 6.38
CA LEU A 115 -19.56 -23.05 5.88
C LEU A 115 -18.43 -23.77 6.63
N ASP A 116 -17.39 -23.03 6.97
CA ASP A 116 -16.22 -23.46 7.73
C ASP A 116 -15.82 -22.35 8.71
N ASP A 117 -14.75 -22.55 9.51
CA ASP A 117 -14.28 -21.58 10.50
C ASP A 117 -13.96 -20.19 9.89
N TYR A 118 -13.55 -20.16 8.62
CA TYR A 118 -13.12 -18.94 7.92
C TYR A 118 -13.81 -18.68 6.57
N THR A 119 -14.59 -19.64 6.06
CA THR A 119 -15.26 -19.53 4.77
C THR A 119 -16.74 -19.27 4.97
N VAL A 120 -17.26 -18.23 4.31
CA VAL A 120 -18.69 -17.91 4.32
C VAL A 120 -19.29 -18.10 2.94
N THR A 121 -20.60 -18.39 2.93
CA THR A 121 -21.41 -18.45 1.72
C THR A 121 -22.52 -17.41 1.80
N PHE A 122 -22.80 -16.74 0.68
CA PHE A 122 -23.92 -15.79 0.63
C PHE A 122 -25.21 -16.52 0.27
N GLU A 123 -26.29 -16.22 1.01
CA GLU A 123 -27.62 -16.66 0.62
C GLU A 123 -28.06 -15.84 -0.59
N LEU A 124 -28.10 -16.49 -1.76
CA LEU A 124 -28.86 -15.96 -2.89
C LEU A 124 -30.32 -15.91 -2.44
N GLU A 125 -30.85 -14.71 -2.16
CA GLU A 125 -32.28 -14.49 -2.11
C GLU A 125 -32.82 -14.82 -3.51
N ALA A 126 -33.15 -16.08 -3.72
CA ALA A 126 -33.86 -16.52 -4.91
C ALA A 126 -35.19 -15.76 -4.89
N GLU A 127 -35.33 -14.79 -5.80
CA GLU A 127 -36.63 -14.28 -6.17
C GLU A 127 -37.49 -15.47 -6.58
N ILE A 128 -38.40 -15.87 -5.70
CA ILE A 128 -39.50 -16.74 -6.06
C ILE A 128 -40.60 -15.81 -6.58
N PRO A 129 -40.90 -15.76 -7.90
CA PRO A 129 -42.13 -15.14 -8.35
C PRO A 129 -43.26 -16.15 -8.08
N SER A 130 -43.87 -16.09 -6.90
CA SER A 130 -45.07 -16.88 -6.62
C SER A 130 -46.18 -16.04 -6.01
N ALA A 131 -46.92 -15.42 -6.92
CA ALA A 131 -48.37 -15.30 -6.91
C ALA A 131 -49.06 -14.87 -5.59
N VAL A 132 -49.49 -13.61 -5.61
CA VAL A 132 -50.71 -13.06 -5.00
C VAL A 132 -51.69 -14.11 -4.44
N LYS A 133 -51.92 -14.07 -3.12
CA LYS A 133 -53.24 -14.34 -2.55
C LYS A 133 -53.53 -13.43 -1.37
N LEU A 134 -54.70 -12.81 -1.46
CA LEU A 134 -55.23 -11.69 -0.69
C LEU A 134 -55.47 -12.01 0.80
N VAL A 135 -55.33 -10.95 1.60
CA VAL A 135 -55.76 -10.77 3.00
C VAL A 135 -57.24 -11.19 3.22
N PRO A 136 -57.68 -11.51 4.46
CA PRO A 136 -58.35 -10.46 5.23
C PRO A 136 -58.12 -10.45 6.77
N LYS A 137 -57.84 -9.23 7.27
CA LYS A 137 -58.29 -8.57 8.52
C LYS A 137 -58.50 -9.39 9.81
N SER A 138 -57.84 -8.93 10.89
CA SER A 138 -58.53 -8.19 11.96
C SER A 138 -57.55 -7.54 12.96
N GLN A 139 -57.62 -6.21 13.04
CA GLN A 139 -57.26 -5.38 14.19
C GLN A 139 -58.37 -5.50 15.27
N PRO A 140 -58.12 -5.18 16.56
CA PRO A 140 -58.38 -3.80 16.98
C PRO A 140 -57.41 -3.18 18.00
N GLU A 141 -57.38 -1.85 17.88
CA GLU A 141 -56.84 -0.75 18.70
C GLU A 141 -56.59 -0.97 20.21
N ARG A 142 -55.51 -0.33 20.70
CA ARG A 142 -55.53 0.40 21.98
C ARG A 142 -54.97 1.82 21.81
N LYS A 143 -55.75 2.78 22.32
CA LYS A 143 -55.63 4.25 22.40
C LYS A 143 -55.54 4.56 23.92
N ILE A 144 -54.56 5.29 24.48
CA ILE A 144 -54.46 6.76 24.76
C ILE A 144 -53.27 6.89 25.77
N ALA A 145 -52.16 7.61 25.51
CA ALA A 145 -51.77 9.01 25.89
C ALA A 145 -51.70 9.35 27.42
N PRO A 146 -50.97 10.39 27.91
CA PRO A 146 -49.74 11.09 27.48
C PRO A 146 -48.66 11.26 28.60
N GLU A 147 -47.58 12.00 28.30
CA GLU A 147 -46.38 12.37 29.09
C GLU A 147 -46.57 12.88 30.54
N PRO A 148 -45.48 12.87 31.33
CA PRO A 148 -45.08 14.07 32.06
C PRO A 148 -43.66 14.53 31.72
N VAL A 149 -43.58 15.81 31.34
CA VAL A 149 -42.37 16.65 31.33
C VAL A 149 -41.84 16.83 32.75
N PRO A 150 -40.51 16.76 32.96
CA PRO A 150 -39.87 17.59 33.97
C PRO A 150 -38.95 18.65 33.35
N GLU A 151 -39.05 19.82 33.97
CA GLU A 151 -38.37 21.10 33.78
C GLU A 151 -36.82 21.09 33.91
N PRO A 152 -36.16 22.22 33.57
CA PRO A 152 -34.77 22.25 33.09
C PRO A 152 -33.74 22.29 34.21
N ILE A 153 -32.67 21.50 34.09
CA ILE A 153 -31.52 21.58 34.98
C ILE A 153 -30.43 22.46 34.37
N SER A 154 -30.24 23.57 35.08
CA SER A 154 -29.12 24.51 35.17
C SER A 154 -27.79 24.20 34.47
N LYS A 155 -27.33 25.20 33.72
CA LYS A 155 -25.92 25.63 33.54
C LYS A 155 -25.04 25.36 34.77
N PRO A 156 -23.85 24.80 34.55
CA PRO A 156 -22.65 25.14 35.31
C PRO A 156 -21.65 25.96 34.47
N GLU A 157 -20.79 26.65 35.20
CA GLU A 157 -19.91 27.76 34.92
C GLU A 157 -18.79 27.56 33.86
N PRO A 158 -18.16 28.66 33.39
CA PRO A 158 -17.11 28.61 32.38
C PRO A 158 -15.81 28.03 32.94
N ILE A 159 -15.29 27.03 32.23
CA ILE A 159 -13.97 26.44 32.47
C ILE A 159 -12.91 27.55 32.27
N LYS A 160 -12.19 27.84 33.36
CA LYS A 160 -10.98 28.68 33.37
C LYS A 160 -9.98 28.16 32.33
N LYS A 161 -9.58 29.04 31.40
CA LYS A 161 -8.40 28.85 30.56
C LYS A 161 -7.16 28.74 31.47
N VAL A 162 -6.62 27.54 31.62
CA VAL A 162 -5.27 27.33 32.13
C VAL A 162 -4.31 27.62 30.99
N ALA A 163 -3.46 28.61 31.19
CA ALA A 163 -2.40 28.99 30.27
C ALA A 163 -1.37 27.85 30.18
N ILE A 164 -1.15 27.37 28.96
CA ILE A 164 -0.06 26.44 28.64
C ILE A 164 1.26 27.23 28.72
N PRO A 165 2.24 26.81 29.54
CA PRO A 165 3.55 27.45 29.54
C PRO A 165 4.28 27.12 28.23
N GLN A 166 4.73 28.16 27.54
CA GLN A 166 5.60 28.07 26.36
C GLN A 166 6.90 27.34 26.71
N PRO A 167 7.33 26.33 25.94
CA PRO A 167 8.69 25.82 26.02
C PRO A 167 9.65 26.88 25.47
N LYS A 168 10.58 27.34 26.31
CA LYS A 168 11.75 28.12 25.88
C LYS A 168 12.57 27.27 24.92
N MET A 169 12.65 27.66 23.66
CA MET A 169 13.68 27.15 22.75
C MET A 169 15.03 27.64 23.26
N ILE A 170 15.88 26.67 23.59
CA ILE A 170 17.27 26.85 23.94
C ILE A 170 18.01 27.17 22.63
N HIS A 171 18.62 28.35 22.60
CA HIS A 171 19.67 28.71 21.67
C HIS A 171 20.84 27.72 21.84
N ALA A 172 21.20 27.01 20.77
CA ALA A 172 22.53 26.44 20.63
C ALA A 172 23.31 27.37 19.70
N SER A 173 24.29 28.03 20.30
CA SER A 173 25.28 28.92 19.73
C SER A 173 26.43 28.14 19.08
N GLU A 174 27.18 28.87 18.25
CA GLU A 174 28.62 28.72 17.98
C GLU A 174 29.08 27.46 17.22
N TYR A 175 29.44 27.66 15.95
CA TYR A 175 30.86 27.64 15.53
C TYR A 175 31.05 28.57 14.34
N ASP A 176 31.68 29.71 14.61
CA ASP A 176 32.39 30.54 13.63
C ASP A 176 33.77 29.91 13.38
N THR A 177 34.13 29.65 12.12
CA THR A 177 35.50 29.93 11.65
C THR A 177 35.47 30.27 10.15
N VAL A 178 35.60 31.57 9.91
CA VAL A 178 36.08 32.31 8.72
C VAL A 178 37.25 31.55 8.05
N VAL A 179 37.47 31.46 6.73
CA VAL A 179 37.82 32.44 5.67
C VAL A 179 37.93 31.55 4.39
N GLU A 180 37.38 31.82 3.21
CA GLU A 180 37.81 32.83 2.23
C GLU A 180 36.83 32.86 1.03
N THR A 181 36.37 34.06 0.65
CA THR A 181 35.72 34.41 -0.64
C THR A 181 36.81 34.58 -1.72
N PRO A 182 36.57 34.62 -3.07
CA PRO A 182 35.45 35.28 -3.81
C PRO A 182 34.91 34.42 -5.00
N LYS A 183 33.87 34.76 -5.76
CA LYS A 183 33.57 36.02 -6.45
C LYS A 183 32.14 35.99 -7.02
N VAL A 184 31.46 37.11 -6.85
CA VAL A 184 30.11 37.47 -7.30
C VAL A 184 29.97 37.41 -8.83
N ALA A 185 28.85 36.87 -9.32
CA ALA A 185 28.26 37.25 -10.60
C ALA A 185 26.73 37.15 -10.52
N GLU A 186 26.14 38.34 -10.40
CA GLU A 186 24.83 38.84 -10.83
C GLU A 186 23.69 37.85 -11.14
N THR A 187 22.65 37.99 -10.30
CA THR A 187 21.26 37.67 -10.58
C THR A 187 20.68 38.68 -11.58
N ILE A 188 20.13 38.20 -12.70
CA ILE A 188 19.22 38.99 -13.55
C ILE A 188 17.85 38.32 -13.57
N GLU A 189 16.85 39.18 -13.43
CA GLU A 189 15.44 38.92 -13.17
C GLU A 189 14.70 38.22 -14.32
N LYS A 190 13.68 37.44 -13.93
CA LYS A 190 12.62 36.92 -14.80
C LYS A 190 11.93 38.03 -15.59
N PRO A 191 11.40 37.69 -16.77
CA PRO A 191 9.95 37.90 -16.96
C PRO A 191 9.19 36.61 -17.28
N ILE A 192 7.97 36.56 -16.75
CA ILE A 192 6.93 35.56 -16.99
C ILE A 192 6.29 35.82 -18.36
N GLU A 193 6.18 34.81 -19.23
CA GLU A 193 5.10 34.80 -20.24
C GLU A 193 4.58 33.40 -20.63
N LYS A 194 3.30 33.19 -20.28
CA LYS A 194 2.20 32.45 -20.95
C LYS A 194 2.42 31.06 -21.60
N SER A 195 1.85 30.08 -20.91
CA SER A 195 0.94 29.00 -21.36
C SER A 195 0.71 28.74 -22.86
N ALA A 196 1.03 27.51 -23.31
CA ALA A 196 0.14 26.52 -23.96
C ALA A 196 0.96 25.29 -24.44
N PRO A 197 0.34 24.20 -24.90
CA PRO A 197 -0.27 23.13 -24.13
C PRO A 197 0.60 21.85 -24.09
N VAL A 198 0.22 20.96 -23.17
CA VAL A 198 0.71 19.60 -22.98
C VAL A 198 0.85 18.85 -24.31
N SER A 199 2.09 18.60 -24.71
CA SER A 199 2.40 17.66 -25.78
C SER A 199 2.41 16.25 -25.19
N VAL A 200 1.39 15.48 -25.56
CA VAL A 200 1.32 14.04 -25.38
C VAL A 200 2.49 13.42 -26.15
N GLN A 201 3.61 13.20 -25.46
CA GLN A 201 4.71 12.42 -26.01
C GLN A 201 4.33 10.94 -25.98
N LYS A 202 3.71 10.54 -27.09
CA LYS A 202 3.90 9.27 -27.81
C LYS A 202 4.82 8.29 -27.07
N GLN A 203 4.22 7.25 -26.48
CA GLN A 203 4.92 6.03 -26.06
C GLN A 203 5.79 5.56 -27.22
N THR A 204 7.08 5.83 -27.07
CA THR A 204 8.10 5.26 -27.93
C THR A 204 8.39 3.90 -27.32
N SER A 205 7.79 2.86 -27.89
CA SER A 205 8.20 1.48 -27.63
C SER A 205 9.67 1.36 -28.01
N PHE A 206 10.56 1.44 -27.01
CA PHE A 206 11.95 1.07 -27.23
C PHE A 206 11.94 -0.40 -27.66
N PRO A 207 12.64 -0.76 -28.76
CA PRO A 207 12.95 -2.16 -28.99
C PRO A 207 13.69 -2.64 -27.75
N GLU A 208 13.20 -3.73 -27.17
CA GLU A 208 13.86 -4.51 -26.13
C GLU A 208 15.20 -4.95 -26.72
N SER A 209 16.21 -4.08 -26.63
CA SER A 209 17.55 -4.42 -27.11
C SER A 209 18.01 -5.54 -26.19
N GLU A 210 18.11 -6.75 -26.72
CA GLU A 210 18.77 -7.87 -26.07
C GLU A 210 20.12 -7.35 -25.56
N LEU A 211 20.19 -7.08 -24.26
CA LEU A 211 21.45 -6.67 -23.64
C LEU A 211 22.41 -7.82 -23.92
N ALA A 212 23.57 -7.50 -24.49
CA ALA A 212 24.60 -8.48 -24.76
C ALA A 212 24.89 -9.30 -23.49
N LEU A 213 25.14 -10.60 -23.66
CA LEU A 213 25.18 -11.57 -22.56
C LEU A 213 26.23 -11.19 -21.47
N ASP A 214 27.29 -10.49 -21.88
CA ASP A 214 28.33 -9.95 -21.00
C ASP A 214 27.81 -8.84 -20.09
N ILE A 215 26.89 -8.00 -20.58
CA ILE A 215 26.25 -6.93 -19.81
C ILE A 215 25.30 -7.54 -18.78
N GLN A 216 24.52 -8.55 -19.16
CA GLN A 216 23.62 -9.26 -18.24
C GLN A 216 24.40 -9.96 -17.13
N ALA A 217 25.52 -10.60 -17.46
CA ALA A 217 26.39 -11.24 -16.48
C ALA A 217 27.00 -10.22 -15.50
N LYS A 218 27.46 -9.07 -15.99
CA LYS A 218 27.97 -7.96 -15.15
C LYS A 218 26.92 -7.47 -14.15
N ILE A 219 25.66 -7.31 -14.58
CA ILE A 219 24.54 -6.98 -13.69
C ILE A 219 24.36 -8.07 -12.63
N GLY A 220 24.33 -9.33 -13.06
CA GLY A 220 24.21 -10.50 -12.17
C GLY A 220 25.31 -10.55 -11.11
N PHE A 221 26.55 -10.23 -11.46
CA PHE A 221 27.67 -10.22 -10.51
C PHE A 221 27.53 -9.18 -9.41
N VAL A 222 27.01 -7.99 -9.73
CA VAL A 222 26.71 -6.98 -8.70
C VAL A 222 25.60 -7.48 -7.78
N ILE A 223 24.54 -8.06 -8.34
CA ILE A 223 23.41 -8.59 -7.56
C ILE A 223 23.86 -9.71 -6.62
N ILE A 224 24.63 -10.68 -7.13
CA ILE A 224 25.19 -11.78 -6.32
C ILE A 224 26.11 -11.23 -5.22
N GLY A 225 26.92 -10.21 -5.53
CA GLY A 225 27.76 -9.56 -4.53
C GLY A 225 26.94 -8.97 -3.38
N VAL A 226 25.79 -8.37 -3.68
CA VAL A 226 24.89 -7.81 -2.66
C VAL A 226 24.16 -8.93 -1.89
N LEU A 227 23.69 -9.98 -2.57
CA LEU A 227 22.96 -11.09 -1.96
C LEU A 227 23.78 -11.89 -0.92
N ASP A 228 25.11 -11.85 -0.99
CA ASP A 228 25.98 -12.44 0.03
C ASP A 228 25.84 -11.79 1.42
N HIS A 229 25.36 -10.55 1.46
CA HIS A 229 25.25 -9.75 2.68
C HIS A 229 23.81 -9.45 3.07
N TYR A 230 22.87 -9.61 2.14
CA TYR A 230 21.47 -9.27 2.31
C TYR A 230 20.59 -10.36 1.74
N ASP A 231 19.79 -11.00 2.58
CA ASP A 231 18.89 -12.09 2.19
C ASP A 231 17.71 -11.57 1.35
N ASP A 232 17.29 -10.31 1.60
CA ASP A 232 16.17 -9.66 0.93
C ASP A 232 16.59 -8.34 0.28
N ILE A 233 16.57 -8.31 -1.05
CA ILE A 233 16.89 -7.12 -1.85
C ILE A 233 15.81 -6.80 -2.88
N TRP A 234 15.66 -5.52 -3.16
CA TRP A 234 14.82 -4.98 -4.22
C TRP A 234 15.69 -4.39 -5.31
N ILE A 235 15.41 -4.78 -6.56
CA ILE A 235 16.11 -4.27 -7.73
C ILE A 235 15.11 -3.53 -8.60
N SER A 236 15.38 -2.27 -8.92
CA SER A 236 14.56 -1.49 -9.84
C SER A 236 15.40 -0.96 -11.00
N LYS A 237 14.84 -1.02 -12.21
CA LYS A 237 15.42 -0.40 -13.41
C LYS A 237 14.87 1.01 -13.54
N LYS A 238 15.75 2.00 -13.65
CA LYS A 238 15.42 3.41 -13.80
C LYS A 238 15.22 3.77 -15.28
N GLU A 239 14.50 4.86 -15.52
CA GLU A 239 14.23 5.39 -16.87
C GLU A 239 15.51 5.77 -17.63
N ASN A 240 16.58 6.12 -16.91
CA ASN A 240 17.91 6.42 -17.46
C ASN A 240 18.72 5.16 -17.84
N GLY A 241 18.15 3.96 -17.73
CA GLY A 241 18.85 2.69 -17.97
C GLY A 241 19.76 2.25 -16.82
N GLY A 242 19.74 2.96 -15.68
CA GLY A 242 20.41 2.56 -14.45
C GLY A 242 19.62 1.52 -13.65
N TYR A 243 20.26 0.96 -12.64
CA TYR A 243 19.73 -0.02 -11.71
C TYR A 243 19.90 0.51 -10.29
N SER A 244 18.84 0.47 -9.49
CA SER A 244 18.88 0.74 -8.04
C SER A 244 18.70 -0.57 -7.29
N VAL A 245 19.60 -0.84 -6.34
CA VAL A 245 19.52 -1.99 -5.44
C VAL A 245 19.30 -1.48 -4.02
N GLU A 246 18.24 -1.97 -3.39
CA GLU A 246 17.74 -1.52 -2.09
C GLU A 246 17.53 -2.75 -1.19
N HIS A 247 17.62 -2.55 0.12
CA HIS A 247 17.28 -3.53 1.15
C HIS A 247 16.33 -2.87 2.16
N MET A 248 15.90 -3.60 3.20
CA MET A 248 14.92 -3.08 4.17
C MET A 248 15.33 -1.75 4.81
N ASP A 249 16.62 -1.55 5.12
CA ASP A 249 17.11 -0.33 5.77
C ASP A 249 17.48 0.80 4.78
N GLY A 250 17.20 0.60 3.49
CA GLY A 250 17.31 1.64 2.47
C GLY A 250 18.18 1.27 1.28
N LYS A 251 18.73 2.28 0.61
CA LYS A 251 19.45 2.10 -0.65
C LYS A 251 20.85 1.53 -0.43
N VAL A 252 21.16 0.42 -1.10
CA VAL A 252 22.49 -0.21 -1.05
C VAL A 252 23.39 0.43 -2.10
N CYS A 253 23.00 0.39 -3.38
CA CYS A 253 23.77 1.00 -4.45
C CYS A 253 22.90 1.35 -5.66
N GLU A 254 23.39 2.28 -6.47
CA GLU A 254 22.84 2.57 -7.79
C GLU A 254 23.96 2.56 -8.83
N PHE A 255 23.72 1.88 -9.93
CA PHE A 255 24.72 1.77 -10.99
C PHE A 255 24.10 1.87 -12.37
N SER A 256 24.88 2.37 -13.31
CA SER A 256 24.53 2.42 -14.72
C SER A 256 25.60 1.69 -15.52
N ILE A 257 25.22 1.23 -16.72
CA ILE A 257 26.14 0.55 -17.61
C ILE A 257 26.38 1.48 -18.79
N SER A 258 27.62 1.89 -18.95
CA SER A 258 28.04 2.71 -20.09
C SER A 258 29.29 2.07 -20.68
N GLU A 259 29.29 1.84 -21.98
CA GLU A 259 30.42 1.27 -22.71
C GLU A 259 30.89 -0.09 -22.13
N GLY A 260 29.95 -0.91 -21.65
CA GLY A 260 30.24 -2.21 -21.06
C GLY A 260 30.89 -2.17 -19.67
N MET A 261 31.03 -0.98 -19.06
CA MET A 261 31.52 -0.80 -17.69
C MET A 261 30.40 -0.39 -16.74
N ILE A 262 30.43 -0.95 -15.53
CA ILE A 262 29.54 -0.56 -14.46
C ILE A 262 30.06 0.72 -13.82
N LYS A 263 29.22 1.75 -13.78
CA LYS A 263 29.49 3.02 -13.07
C LYS A 263 28.51 3.16 -11.92
N PHE A 264 29.03 3.09 -10.71
CA PHE A 264 28.28 3.38 -9.50
C PHE A 264 28.12 4.89 -9.31
N THR A 265 26.97 5.32 -8.80
CA THR A 265 26.74 6.71 -8.42
C THR A 265 27.54 7.08 -7.17
N SER A 266 27.79 8.37 -6.94
CA SER A 266 28.58 8.86 -5.79
C SER A 266 27.94 8.54 -4.43
N ASP A 267 26.62 8.43 -4.39
CA ASP A 267 25.82 8.05 -3.22
C ASP A 267 25.69 6.52 -3.06
N SER A 268 26.26 5.72 -3.97
CA SER A 268 26.27 4.27 -3.84
C SER A 268 27.07 3.82 -2.63
N PHE A 269 26.52 2.85 -1.90
CA PHE A 269 27.09 2.30 -0.69
C PHE A 269 27.23 3.30 0.47
N SER A 270 26.56 4.45 0.40
CA SER A 270 26.59 5.48 1.46
C SER A 270 25.85 5.05 2.73
N GLY A 271 24.83 4.19 2.58
CA GLY A 271 24.01 3.67 3.69
C GLY A 271 24.52 2.36 4.29
N ILE A 272 25.67 1.83 3.84
CA ILE A 272 26.19 0.54 4.29
C ILE A 272 27.58 0.68 4.92
N SER A 273 27.98 -0.32 5.71
CA SER A 273 29.31 -0.32 6.33
C SER A 273 30.42 -0.40 5.27
N THR A 274 31.56 0.23 5.54
CA THR A 274 32.73 0.23 4.66
C THR A 274 33.27 -1.18 4.38
N ASN A 275 33.14 -2.10 5.34
CA ASN A 275 33.56 -3.49 5.17
C ASN A 275 32.72 -4.21 4.11
N VAL A 276 31.39 -4.12 4.21
CA VAL A 276 30.45 -4.73 3.24
C VAL A 276 30.68 -4.14 1.84
N LYS A 277 30.89 -2.83 1.74
CA LYS A 277 31.23 -2.17 0.47
C LYS A 277 32.49 -2.78 -0.17
N THR A 278 33.56 -2.97 0.60
CA THR A 278 34.82 -3.53 0.09
C THR A 278 34.66 -4.99 -0.33
N GLU A 279 33.87 -5.78 0.41
CA GLU A 279 33.59 -7.18 0.09
C GLU A 279 32.77 -7.33 -1.20
N ILE A 280 31.71 -6.53 -1.37
CA ILE A 280 30.91 -6.47 -2.60
C ILE A 280 31.81 -6.10 -3.79
N GLN A 281 32.66 -5.06 -3.64
CA GLN A 281 33.57 -4.63 -4.70
C GLN A 281 34.62 -5.70 -5.04
N LYS A 282 35.18 -6.38 -4.03
CA LYS A 282 36.13 -7.47 -4.22
C LYS A 282 35.50 -8.64 -4.95
N LYS A 283 34.28 -9.02 -4.56
CA LYS A 283 33.53 -10.12 -5.19
C LYS A 283 33.16 -9.78 -6.63
N PHE A 284 32.80 -8.53 -6.91
CA PHE A 284 32.61 -8.07 -8.29
C PHE A 284 33.88 -8.19 -9.15
N VAL A 285 35.04 -7.75 -8.62
CA VAL A 285 36.34 -7.87 -9.31
C VAL A 285 36.75 -9.34 -9.51
N GLU A 286 36.35 -10.23 -8.61
CA GLU A 286 36.58 -11.67 -8.75
C GLU A 286 35.70 -12.27 -9.84
N LEU A 287 34.39 -12.00 -9.80
CA LEU A 287 33.42 -12.55 -10.75
C LEU A 287 33.64 -12.00 -12.17
N SER A 288 34.03 -10.74 -12.30
CA SER A 288 34.35 -10.12 -13.59
C SER A 288 35.54 -10.74 -14.32
N LYS A 289 36.37 -11.57 -13.67
CA LYS A 289 37.43 -12.34 -14.34
C LYS A 289 36.90 -13.55 -15.12
N PHE A 290 35.65 -13.94 -14.90
CA PHE A 290 35.01 -15.05 -15.60
C PHE A 290 34.27 -14.62 -16.88
N LEU A 291 34.38 -13.33 -17.25
CA LEU A 291 33.91 -12.76 -18.52
C LEU A 291 35.10 -12.41 -19.40
#